data_AF-A0A7C9W6P6-F1
#
_entry.id   AF-A0A7C9W6P6-F1
#
_cell.length_a   1.000
_cell.length_b   1.000
_cell.length_c   1.000
_cell.angle_alpha   90.00
_cell.angle_beta   90.00
_cell.angle_gamma   90.00
#
_symmetry.space_group_name_H-M   'P 1'
#
loop_
_entity.id
_entity.type
_entity.pdbx_description
1 polymer ?
#
loop_
_entity_poly.entity_id
_entity_poly.type
_entity_poly.pdbx_seq_one_letter_code
_entity_poly.pdbx_strand_id
1 'polypeptide(L)'
;MRDPADDGDAPINDPLLTTPTARLMALAMGTNVRVFDIPAAHSVGLAGLVGVSFDEAGEPLCSIGLTDDLDDDLRADVLAFGLAVLVGTPEVLDESPDGVLGISRERLPQAGNGPGNLAWHMLQTCGRESPSATFRLMIIQSDD
;
A
#
# COMPACT_ATOMS: atom_id res chain seq x y z
N MET A 1 -15.10 15.13 22.72
CA MET A 1 -14.47 14.14 21.84
C MET A 1 -13.88 14.95 20.69
N ARG A 2 -12.55 15.14 20.67
CA ARG A 2 -11.86 15.88 19.60
C ARG A 2 -11.80 14.97 18.38
N ASP A 3 -12.05 15.53 17.21
CA ASP A 3 -11.93 14.83 15.94
C ASP A 3 -10.43 14.59 15.67
N PRO A 4 -9.95 13.34 15.54
CA PRO A 4 -8.55 13.06 15.24
C PRO A 4 -8.11 13.61 13.88
N ALA A 5 -9.04 14.04 13.02
CA ALA A 5 -8.74 14.76 11.78
C ALA A 5 -8.36 16.24 11.98
N ASP A 6 -8.56 16.81 13.18
CA ASP A 6 -8.31 18.22 13.51
C ASP A 6 -6.95 18.44 14.23
N ASP A 7 -6.12 17.40 14.33
CA ASP A 7 -4.75 17.51 14.83
C ASP A 7 -3.82 17.95 13.68
N GLY A 8 -3.56 19.25 13.62
CA GLY A 8 -2.64 19.86 12.64
C GLY A 8 -1.21 19.33 12.69
N ASP A 9 -0.86 18.54 13.70
CA ASP A 9 0.45 17.90 13.89
C ASP A 9 0.53 16.47 13.35
N ALA A 10 -0.54 15.92 12.73
CA ALA A 10 -0.46 14.61 12.10
C ALA A 10 0.58 14.63 10.96
N PRO A 11 1.50 13.64 10.86
CA PRO A 11 2.58 13.65 9.85
C PRO A 11 2.08 13.82 8.41
N ILE A 12 0.87 13.36 8.10
CA ILE A 12 0.22 13.50 6.78
C ILE A 12 -0.09 14.96 6.41
N ASN A 13 -0.21 15.84 7.40
CA ASN A 13 -0.48 17.28 7.26
C ASN A 13 0.80 18.11 7.18
N ASP A 14 1.99 17.50 7.18
CA ASP A 14 3.25 18.22 7.05
C ASP A 14 3.28 18.97 5.70
N PRO A 15 3.43 20.31 5.72
CA PRO A 15 3.45 21.13 4.51
C PRO A 15 4.61 20.81 3.55
N LEU A 16 5.62 20.07 3.99
CA LEU A 16 6.72 19.58 3.16
C LEU A 16 6.34 18.34 2.32
N LEU A 17 5.21 17.69 2.62
CA LEU A 17 4.69 16.57 1.83
C LEU A 17 3.86 17.09 0.66
N THR A 18 4.57 17.53 -0.38
CA THR A 18 3.97 18.19 -1.55
C THR A 18 3.42 17.23 -2.59
N THR A 19 3.68 15.92 -2.49
CA THR A 19 3.15 14.91 -3.41
C THR A 19 2.26 13.90 -2.69
N PRO A 20 1.27 13.29 -3.38
CA PRO A 20 0.45 12.24 -2.81
C PRO A 20 1.26 11.05 -2.28
N THR A 21 2.29 10.63 -3.00
CA THR A 21 3.22 9.58 -2.56
C THR A 21 3.88 9.96 -1.24
N ALA A 22 4.35 11.19 -1.08
CA ALA A 22 4.99 11.63 0.17
C ALA A 22 4.04 11.56 1.37
N ARG A 23 2.77 11.94 1.19
CA ARG A 23 1.72 11.84 2.22
C ARG A 23 1.42 10.40 2.60
N LEU A 24 1.34 9.50 1.62
CA LEU A 24 1.14 8.08 1.86
C LEU A 24 2.37 7.41 2.52
N MET A 25 3.58 7.84 2.16
CA MET A 25 4.81 7.40 2.82
C MET A 25 4.82 7.82 4.29
N ALA A 26 4.41 9.05 4.61
CA ALA A 26 4.27 9.50 5.99
C ALA A 26 3.20 8.69 6.76
N LEU A 27 2.08 8.34 6.10
CA LEU A 27 1.07 7.44 6.67
C LEU A 27 1.66 6.05 6.96
N ALA A 28 2.38 5.46 6.01
CA ALA A 28 3.03 4.15 6.17
C ALA A 28 4.04 4.17 7.34
N MET A 29 4.85 5.22 7.44
CA MET A 29 5.77 5.39 8.57
C MET A 29 5.03 5.52 9.90
N GLY A 30 3.94 6.28 9.94
CA GLY A 30 3.11 6.46 11.14
C GLY A 30 2.42 5.18 11.60
N THR A 31 2.22 4.21 10.71
CA THR A 31 1.62 2.90 11.01
C THR A 31 2.63 1.76 11.09
N ASN A 32 3.93 2.08 11.14
CA ASN A 32 5.03 1.11 11.19
C ASN A 32 5.03 0.12 10.00
N VAL A 33 4.55 0.55 8.84
CA VAL A 33 4.61 -0.21 7.59
C VAL A 33 5.92 0.13 6.88
N ARG A 34 6.74 -0.90 6.63
CA ARG A 34 8.00 -0.73 5.91
C ARG A 34 7.76 -0.65 4.41
N VAL A 35 8.12 0.47 3.79
CA VAL A 35 8.07 0.64 2.33
C VAL A 35 9.48 0.54 1.75
N PHE A 36 9.66 -0.21 0.67
CA PHE A 36 10.94 -0.38 -0.02
C PHE A 36 10.78 -0.56 -1.54
N ASP A 37 11.85 -0.34 -2.29
CA ASP A 37 11.86 -0.53 -3.75
C ASP A 37 12.26 -1.94 -4.15
N ILE A 38 11.63 -2.43 -5.22
CA ILE A 38 11.92 -3.72 -5.85
C ILE A 38 12.39 -3.47 -7.27
N PRO A 39 13.53 -4.05 -7.69
CA PRO A 39 13.97 -3.95 -9.08
C PRO A 39 12.91 -4.52 -10.04
N ALA A 40 12.40 -3.70 -10.97
CA ALA A 40 11.38 -4.12 -11.93
C ALA A 40 11.80 -5.35 -12.77
N ALA A 41 13.11 -5.52 -12.98
CA ALA A 41 13.69 -6.67 -13.66
C ALA A 41 13.36 -8.03 -13.01
N HIS A 42 13.03 -8.04 -11.71
CA HIS A 42 12.69 -9.24 -10.94
C HIS A 42 11.19 -9.33 -10.60
N SER A 43 10.35 -8.48 -11.20
CA SER A 43 8.93 -8.35 -10.80
C SER A 43 8.02 -8.16 -12.01
N VAL A 44 8.23 -8.98 -13.04
CA VAL A 44 7.48 -8.91 -14.30
C VAL A 44 5.97 -9.03 -14.05
N GLY A 45 5.21 -8.03 -14.48
CA GLY A 45 3.75 -7.98 -14.33
C GLY A 45 3.24 -7.48 -12.97
N LEU A 46 4.12 -7.29 -11.99
CA LEU A 46 3.79 -6.75 -10.67
C LEU A 46 4.11 -5.26 -10.59
N ALA A 47 3.26 -4.50 -9.91
CA ALA A 47 3.52 -3.12 -9.50
C ALA A 47 4.09 -3.05 -8.08
N GLY A 48 3.85 -4.09 -7.28
CA GLY A 48 4.37 -4.13 -5.93
C GLY A 48 4.09 -5.45 -5.24
N LEU A 49 4.48 -5.51 -3.98
CA LEU A 49 4.28 -6.59 -3.04
C LEU A 49 3.66 -6.01 -1.78
N VAL A 50 2.82 -6.78 -1.11
CA VAL A 50 2.31 -6.49 0.23
C VAL A 50 2.42 -7.74 1.07
N GLY A 51 2.89 -7.62 2.30
CA GLY A 51 3.04 -8.78 3.16
C GLY A 51 3.21 -8.47 4.63
N VAL A 52 2.99 -9.51 5.44
CA VAL A 52 3.23 -9.52 6.88
C VAL A 52 4.29 -10.57 7.15
N SER A 53 5.39 -10.18 7.78
CA SER A 53 6.40 -11.09 8.32
C SER A 53 6.42 -10.97 9.84
N PHE A 54 7.29 -11.74 10.50
CA PHE A 54 7.50 -11.66 11.94
C PHE A 54 8.97 -11.39 12.23
N ASP A 55 9.25 -10.53 13.20
CA ASP A 55 10.60 -10.31 13.67
C ASP A 55 11.10 -11.45 14.58
N GLU A 56 12.33 -11.33 15.08
CA GLU A 56 12.91 -12.33 15.99
C GLU A 56 12.15 -12.48 17.32
N ALA A 57 11.38 -11.46 17.72
CA ALA A 57 10.53 -11.49 18.90
C ALA A 57 9.13 -12.07 18.61
N GLY A 58 8.81 -12.34 17.34
CA GLY A 58 7.50 -12.82 16.92
C GLY A 58 6.46 -11.71 16.73
N GLU A 59 6.89 -10.45 16.67
CA GLU A 59 6.00 -9.32 16.43
C GLU A 59 5.76 -9.14 14.92
N PRO A 60 4.52 -8.81 14.50
CA PRO A 60 4.19 -8.66 13.10
C PRO A 60 4.87 -7.42 12.49
N LEU A 61 5.50 -7.61 11.35
CA LEU A 61 6.12 -6.60 10.52
C LEU A 61 5.38 -6.49 9.18
N CYS A 62 4.61 -5.41 9.03
CA CYS A 62 3.93 -5.11 7.78
C CYS A 62 4.90 -4.47 6.78
N SER A 63 4.84 -4.90 5.53
CA SER A 63 5.73 -4.42 4.48
C SER A 63 5.04 -4.25 3.13
N ILE A 64 5.48 -3.23 2.39
CA ILE A 64 5.04 -2.94 1.03
C ILE A 64 6.29 -2.73 0.18
N GLY A 65 6.44 -3.54 -0.86
CA GLY A 65 7.45 -3.32 -1.88
C GLY A 65 6.83 -2.67 -3.12
N LEU A 66 7.50 -1.69 -3.72
CA LEU A 66 7.03 -1.00 -4.93
C LEU A 66 8.06 -1.19 -6.04
N THR A 67 7.65 -1.44 -7.28
CA THR A 67 8.64 -1.53 -8.36
C THR A 67 9.26 -0.16 -8.63
N ASP A 68 10.56 -0.14 -8.93
CA ASP A 68 11.35 1.09 -9.10
C ASP A 68 11.06 1.85 -10.40
N ASP A 69 10.28 1.26 -11.30
CA ASP A 69 9.87 1.83 -12.59
C ASP A 69 8.48 2.48 -12.59
N LEU A 70 7.79 2.53 -11.45
CA LEU A 70 6.50 3.22 -11.35
C LEU A 70 6.67 4.74 -11.38
N ASP A 71 5.82 5.42 -12.16
CA ASP A 71 5.64 6.87 -12.02
C ASP A 71 5.01 7.24 -10.67
N ASP A 72 5.11 8.50 -10.25
CA ASP A 72 4.67 8.95 -8.92
C ASP A 72 3.16 8.71 -8.70
N ASP A 73 2.34 8.88 -9.73
CA ASP A 73 0.88 8.69 -9.63
C ASP A 73 0.52 7.21 -9.42
N LEU A 74 1.11 6.30 -10.20
CA LEU A 74 0.89 4.87 -10.05
C LEU A 74 1.52 4.34 -8.76
N ARG A 75 2.67 4.90 -8.35
CA ARG A 75 3.32 4.59 -7.09
C ARG A 75 2.44 4.95 -5.90
N ALA A 76 1.84 6.14 -5.89
CA ALA A 76 0.86 6.54 -4.88
C ALA A 76 -0.32 5.56 -4.85
N ASP A 77 -0.87 5.24 -6.01
CA ASP A 77 -2.07 4.40 -6.10
C ASP A 77 -1.81 2.96 -5.61
N VAL A 78 -0.65 2.38 -5.94
CA VAL A 78 -0.23 1.05 -5.48
C VAL A 78 0.09 1.05 -3.99
N LEU A 79 0.78 2.08 -3.49
CA LEU A 79 1.06 2.24 -2.06
C LEU A 79 -0.22 2.34 -1.24
N ALA A 80 -1.19 3.16 -1.68
CA ALA A 80 -2.49 3.26 -1.03
C ALA A 80 -3.24 1.92 -1.02
N PHE A 81 -3.19 1.17 -2.12
CA PHE A 81 -3.79 -0.15 -2.19
C PHE A 81 -3.13 -1.15 -1.23
N GLY A 82 -1.78 -1.19 -1.17
CA GLY A 82 -1.05 -2.03 -0.23
C GLY A 82 -1.39 -1.72 1.23
N LEU A 83 -1.45 -0.43 1.60
CA LEU A 83 -1.88 0.00 2.94
C LEU A 83 -3.31 -0.44 3.24
N ALA A 84 -4.22 -0.28 2.28
CA ALA A 84 -5.60 -0.68 2.43
C ALA A 84 -5.77 -2.20 2.56
N VAL A 85 -4.93 -3.01 1.92
CA VAL A 85 -4.93 -4.48 2.08
C VAL A 85 -4.50 -4.86 3.49
N LEU A 86 -3.42 -4.26 4.01
CA LEU A 86 -2.93 -4.52 5.37
C LEU A 86 -3.96 -4.16 6.44
N VAL A 87 -4.73 -3.10 6.24
CA VAL A 87 -5.75 -2.63 7.21
C VAL A 87 -7.10 -3.33 7.03
N GLY A 88 -7.52 -3.53 5.78
CA GLY A 88 -8.90 -3.90 5.46
C GLY A 88 -9.13 -5.40 5.33
N THR A 89 -8.09 -6.17 5.03
CA THR A 89 -8.17 -7.63 4.81
C THR A 89 -6.84 -8.32 5.16
N PRO A 90 -6.35 -8.23 6.40
CA PRO A 90 -5.13 -8.93 6.80
C PRO A 90 -5.26 -10.45 6.67
N GLU A 91 -6.48 -11.00 6.76
CA GLU A 91 -6.72 -12.44 6.68
C GLU A 91 -6.34 -13.05 5.33
N VAL A 92 -6.36 -12.24 4.25
CA VAL A 92 -5.96 -12.68 2.90
C VAL A 92 -4.45 -12.93 2.84
N LEU A 93 -3.67 -12.32 3.73
CA LEU A 93 -2.23 -12.59 3.86
C LEU A 93 -1.96 -13.88 4.64
N ASP A 94 -2.81 -14.25 5.60
CA ASP A 94 -2.74 -15.53 6.32
C ASP A 94 -2.96 -16.74 5.39
N GLU A 95 -3.73 -16.54 4.32
CA GLU A 95 -3.96 -17.55 3.28
C GLU A 95 -2.80 -17.65 2.26
N SER A 96 -1.85 -16.70 2.28
CA SER A 96 -0.67 -16.76 1.43
C SER A 96 0.43 -17.64 2.05
N PRO A 97 1.04 -18.58 1.31
CA PRO A 97 2.07 -19.48 1.84
C PRO A 97 3.22 -18.77 2.56
N ASP A 98 3.63 -17.61 2.03
CA ASP A 98 4.76 -16.84 2.53
C ASP A 98 4.33 -15.57 3.28
N GLY A 99 3.02 -15.37 3.52
CA GLY A 99 2.49 -14.12 4.09
C GLY A 99 2.64 -12.91 3.17
N VAL A 100 2.90 -13.12 1.87
CA VAL A 100 3.16 -12.08 0.86
C VAL A 100 2.25 -12.27 -0.35
N LEU A 101 1.72 -11.19 -0.89
CA LEU A 101 0.93 -11.15 -2.13
C LEU A 101 1.51 -10.14 -3.11
N GLY A 102 1.43 -10.49 -4.39
CA GLY A 102 1.77 -9.60 -5.49
C GLY A 102 0.61 -8.68 -5.79
N ILE A 103 0.91 -7.40 -6.04
CA ILE A 103 -0.04 -6.42 -6.57
C ILE A 103 0.22 -6.31 -8.07
N SER A 104 -0.78 -6.64 -8.89
CA SER A 104 -0.65 -6.56 -10.35
C SER A 104 -0.45 -5.13 -10.85
N ARG A 105 0.19 -4.96 -12.02
CA ARG A 105 0.21 -3.65 -12.72
C ARG A 105 -1.14 -3.21 -13.28
N GLU A 106 -2.05 -4.16 -13.52
CA GLU A 106 -3.36 -3.87 -14.08
C GLU A 106 -4.30 -3.28 -13.02
N ARG A 107 -4.84 -2.10 -13.31
CA ARG A 107 -5.94 -1.52 -12.53
C ARG A 107 -7.24 -2.23 -12.87
N LEU A 108 -7.94 -2.68 -11.84
CA LEU A 108 -9.32 -3.15 -11.96
C LEU A 108 -10.28 -1.95 -11.91
N PRO A 109 -11.55 -2.11 -12.31
CA PRO A 109 -12.57 -1.11 -12.03
C PRO A 109 -12.63 -0.78 -10.54
N GLN A 110 -12.89 0.49 -10.20
CA GLN A 110 -12.94 0.94 -8.82
C GLN A 110 -13.97 0.12 -8.03
N ALA A 111 -13.50 -0.55 -6.98
CA ALA A 111 -14.37 -1.30 -6.09
C ALA A 111 -15.25 -0.35 -5.26
N GLY A 112 -16.52 -0.72 -5.05
CA GLY A 112 -17.43 0.01 -4.17
C GLY A 112 -17.30 -0.34 -2.68
N ASN A 113 -16.46 -1.32 -2.33
CA ASN A 113 -16.14 -1.73 -0.97
C ASN A 113 -14.74 -2.39 -0.90
N GLY A 114 -14.30 -2.76 0.31
CA GLY A 114 -13.03 -3.46 0.54
C GLY A 114 -11.77 -2.61 0.34
N PRO A 115 -10.59 -3.25 0.20
CA PRO A 115 -9.30 -2.55 0.10
C PRO A 115 -9.24 -1.54 -1.04
N GLY A 116 -9.82 -1.88 -2.20
CA GLY A 116 -9.85 -0.98 -3.36
C GLY A 116 -10.62 0.31 -3.10
N ASN A 117 -11.70 0.26 -2.32
CA ASN A 117 -12.47 1.44 -1.92
C ASN A 117 -11.75 2.26 -0.84
N LEU A 118 -11.15 1.59 0.15
CA LEU A 118 -10.38 2.26 1.20
C LEU A 118 -9.16 2.98 0.59
N ALA A 119 -8.43 2.33 -0.32
CA ALA A 119 -7.31 2.91 -1.03
C ALA A 119 -7.73 4.17 -1.80
N TRP A 120 -8.89 4.13 -2.47
CA TRP A 120 -9.42 5.28 -3.18
C TRP A 120 -9.68 6.47 -2.25
N HIS A 121 -10.28 6.25 -1.07
CA HIS A 121 -10.45 7.30 -0.07
C HIS A 121 -9.13 7.84 0.48
N MET A 122 -8.11 6.98 0.68
CA MET A 122 -6.77 7.41 1.08
C MET A 122 -6.15 8.35 0.04
N LEU A 123 -6.27 8.03 -1.25
CA LEU A 123 -5.76 8.86 -2.34
C LEU A 123 -6.47 10.22 -2.40
N GLN A 124 -7.80 10.24 -2.29
CA GLN A 124 -8.57 11.49 -2.24
C GLN A 124 -8.11 12.38 -1.09
N THR A 125 -7.89 11.79 0.09
CA THR A 125 -7.37 12.50 1.28
C THR A 125 -5.96 13.04 1.03
N CYS A 126 -5.14 12.29 0.29
CA CYS A 126 -3.78 12.71 -0.07
C CYS A 126 -3.75 13.70 -1.26
N GLY A 127 -4.89 14.08 -1.84
CA GLY A 127 -4.97 15.03 -2.96
C GLY A 127 -4.73 14.40 -4.34
N ARG A 128 -4.93 13.09 -4.47
CA ARG A 128 -4.75 12.32 -5.71
C ARG A 128 -6.09 11.86 -6.26
N GLU A 129 -6.47 12.39 -7.42
CA GLU A 129 -7.63 11.92 -8.18
C GLU A 129 -7.24 10.74 -9.08
N SER A 130 -7.63 9.54 -8.68
CA SER A 130 -7.36 8.31 -9.44
C SER A 130 -8.64 7.71 -10.03
N PRO A 131 -8.63 7.23 -11.29
CA PRO A 131 -9.78 6.57 -11.90
C PRO A 131 -10.12 5.23 -11.23
N SER A 132 -9.13 4.60 -10.57
CA SER A 132 -9.32 3.42 -9.74
C SER A 132 -8.08 3.19 -8.88
N ALA A 133 -8.28 2.87 -7.61
CA ALA A 133 -7.26 2.43 -6.68
C ALA A 133 -7.32 0.92 -6.40
N THR A 134 -8.00 0.16 -7.26
CA THR A 134 -8.19 -1.29 -7.09
C THR A 134 -7.25 -2.05 -8.02
N PHE A 135 -6.51 -3.01 -7.45
CA PHE A 135 -5.59 -3.87 -8.19
C PHE A 135 -5.89 -5.35 -7.88
N ARG A 136 -5.43 -6.25 -8.75
CA ARG A 136 -5.52 -7.69 -8.50
C ARG A 136 -4.41 -8.10 -7.53
N LEU A 137 -4.77 -8.87 -6.50
CA LEU A 137 -3.83 -9.59 -5.66
C LEU A 137 -3.49 -10.94 -6.31
N MET A 138 -2.21 -11.30 -6.28
CA MET A 138 -1.67 -12.51 -6.91
C MET A 138 -0.89 -13.30 -5.88
N ILE A 139 -1.13 -14.61 -5.81
CA ILE A 139 -0.23 -15.51 -5.07
C ILE A 139 1.07 -15.58 -5.84
N ILE A 140 2.17 -15.33 -5.15
CA ILE A 140 3.52 -15.42 -5.71
C ILE A 140 4.04 -16.78 -5.30
N GLN A 141 4.41 -17.59 -6.28
CA GLN A 141 5.12 -18.83 -5.99
C GLN A 141 6.61 -18.51 -5.99
N SER A 142 7.27 -18.81 -4.88
CA SER A 142 8.71 -18.90 -4.85
C SER A 142 9.10 -20.11 -5.72
N ASP A 143 9.77 -19.86 -6.86
CA ASP A 143 10.38 -20.94 -7.64
C ASP A 143 11.53 -21.50 -6.78
N ASP A 144 11.33 -22.70 -6.21
CA ASP A 144 12.37 -23.50 -5.54
C ASP A 144 13.55 -23.82 -6.48
#